data_AF-A0A831NVL4-F1
#
_entry.id   AF-A0A831NVL4-F1
#
_cell.length_a   1.000
_cell.length_b   1.000
_cell.length_c   1.000
_cell.angle_alpha   90.00
_cell.angle_beta   90.00
_cell.angle_gamma   90.00
#
_symmetry.space_group_name_H-M   'P 1'
#
loop_
_entity.id
_entity.type
_entity.pdbx_description
1 polymer ?
#
loop_
_entity_poly.entity_id
_entity_poly.type
_entity_poly.pdbx_seq_one_letter_code
_entity_poly.pdbx_strand_id
1 'polypeptide(L)'
;MSKKTLPSFPVPSNWLSDFDKYLIGEGTHERAYEKFGAHLISVDGRPGVAFAVWAPNAREVSVIGDFNDWRNTAHPMHSSDAGIWSLFIPGLTEFTVYK
;
A
#
# COMPACT_ATOMS: atom_id res chain seq x y z
N MET A 1 17.43 -21.52 -0.42
CA MET A 1 16.14 -21.68 0.29
C MET A 1 15.22 -20.57 -0.19
N SER A 2 14.04 -20.89 -0.73
CA SER A 2 13.08 -19.88 -1.18
C SER A 2 12.53 -19.11 0.03
N LYS A 3 12.60 -17.77 0.03
CA LYS A 3 12.02 -16.96 1.10
C LYS A 3 10.51 -17.19 1.09
N LYS A 4 9.93 -17.48 2.25
CA LYS A 4 8.47 -17.61 2.37
C LYS A 4 7.87 -16.22 2.13
N THR A 5 7.07 -16.09 1.07
CA THR A 5 6.36 -14.85 0.74
C THR A 5 5.51 -14.41 1.94
N LEU A 6 5.63 -13.14 2.34
CA LEU A 6 4.79 -12.57 3.38
C LEU A 6 3.33 -12.50 2.90
N PRO A 7 2.33 -12.65 3.80
CA PRO A 7 0.94 -12.38 3.43
C PRO A 7 0.74 -10.87 3.21
N SER A 8 -0.33 -10.49 2.50
CA SER A 8 -0.75 -9.10 2.33
C SER A 8 -2.24 -8.95 2.58
N PHE A 9 -2.66 -7.75 2.99
CA PHE A 9 -4.03 -7.43 3.38
C PHE A 9 -4.43 -6.06 2.83
N PRO A 10 -5.72 -5.78 2.66
CA PRO A 10 -6.19 -4.41 2.43
C PRO A 10 -5.73 -3.47 3.56
N VAL A 11 -5.45 -2.21 3.22
CA VAL A 11 -5.25 -1.19 4.25
C VAL A 11 -6.57 -0.96 5.01
N PRO A 12 -6.52 -0.62 6.32
CA PRO A 12 -7.72 -0.30 7.08
C PRO A 12 -8.47 0.92 6.51
N SER A 13 -9.80 0.90 6.55
CA SER A 13 -10.63 2.03 6.07
C SER A 13 -10.46 3.30 6.91
N ASN A 14 -10.04 3.20 8.16
CA ASN A 14 -9.68 4.36 8.99
C ASN A 14 -8.27 4.90 8.67
N TRP A 15 -7.43 4.13 7.95
CA TRP A 15 -6.14 4.61 7.46
C TRP A 15 -6.27 5.33 6.12
N LEU A 16 -7.01 4.79 5.15
CA LEU A 16 -7.39 5.48 3.91
C LEU A 16 -8.92 5.56 3.82
N SER A 17 -9.48 6.62 4.41
CA SER A 17 -10.91 6.83 4.50
C SER A 17 -11.52 7.32 3.19
N ASP A 18 -12.84 7.25 3.09
CA ASP A 18 -13.54 7.79 1.92
C ASP A 18 -13.43 9.32 1.84
N PHE A 19 -13.26 10.00 2.98
CA PHE A 19 -12.97 11.44 3.01
C PHE A 19 -11.56 11.74 2.48
N ASP A 20 -10.56 10.94 2.84
CA ASP A 20 -9.20 11.08 2.29
C ASP A 20 -9.24 10.90 0.76
N LYS A 21 -9.92 9.86 0.26
CA LYS A 21 -10.08 9.60 -1.17
C LYS A 21 -10.79 10.75 -1.89
N TYR A 22 -11.86 11.28 -1.30
CA TYR A 22 -12.59 12.42 -1.84
C TYR A 22 -11.70 13.65 -1.98
N LEU A 23 -11.00 14.05 -0.92
CA LEU A 23 -10.11 15.21 -0.96
C LEU A 23 -8.94 15.02 -1.94
N ILE A 24 -8.42 13.79 -2.06
CA ILE A 24 -7.38 13.45 -3.05
C ILE A 24 -7.93 13.59 -4.47
N GLY A 25 -9.14 13.09 -4.73
CA GLY A 25 -9.81 13.22 -6.02
C GLY A 25 -10.05 14.68 -6.43
N GLU A 26 -10.41 15.53 -5.46
CA GLU A 26 -10.59 16.98 -5.66
C GLU A 26 -9.25 17.76 -5.68
N GLY A 27 -8.12 17.12 -5.38
CA GLY A 27 -6.82 17.79 -5.29
C GLY A 27 -6.68 18.75 -4.09
N THR A 28 -7.52 18.60 -3.07
CA THR A 28 -7.58 19.49 -1.88
C THR A 28 -7.01 18.86 -0.62
N HIS A 29 -6.50 17.64 -0.69
CA HIS A 29 -5.91 16.96 0.46
C HIS A 29 -4.49 17.50 0.77
N GLU A 30 -4.39 18.53 1.60
CA GLU A 30 -3.12 19.19 1.95
C GLU A 30 -2.08 18.25 2.59
N ARG A 31 -2.54 17.19 3.27
CA ARG A 31 -1.70 16.17 3.93
C ARG A 31 -1.70 14.82 3.22
N ALA A 32 -1.86 14.81 1.89
CA ALA A 32 -1.96 13.55 1.13
C ALA A 32 -0.72 12.65 1.29
N TYR A 33 0.44 13.24 1.61
CA TYR A 33 1.69 12.54 1.90
C TYR A 33 1.62 11.61 3.12
N GLU A 34 0.64 11.78 4.01
CA GLU A 34 0.42 10.87 5.15
C GLU A 34 -0.29 9.57 4.75
N LYS A 35 -0.83 9.56 3.52
CA LYS A 35 -1.55 8.42 2.95
C LYS A 35 -0.72 7.80 1.82
N PHE A 36 -0.25 8.62 0.88
CA PHE A 36 0.57 8.13 -0.23
C PHE A 36 1.98 7.74 0.18
N GLY A 37 2.58 6.83 -0.59
CA GLY A 37 3.92 6.31 -0.34
C GLY A 37 3.88 5.06 0.53
N ALA A 38 4.87 4.92 1.40
CA ALA A 38 5.05 3.78 2.29
C ALA A 38 5.09 4.25 3.74
N HIS A 39 4.21 3.72 4.58
CA HIS A 39 4.05 4.15 5.98
C HIS A 39 4.11 2.95 6.92
N LEU A 40 4.94 3.05 7.96
CA LEU A 40 4.96 2.08 9.05
C LEU A 40 3.69 2.23 9.89
N ILE A 41 2.86 1.19 9.91
CA ILE A 41 1.62 1.15 10.68
C ILE A 41 1.46 -0.19 11.41
N SER A 42 0.50 -0.26 12.34
CA SER A 42 0.09 -1.50 12.98
C SER A 42 -1.38 -1.78 12.67
N VAL A 43 -1.66 -2.97 12.13
CA VAL A 43 -3.02 -3.41 11.78
C VAL A 43 -3.33 -4.68 12.56
N ASP A 44 -4.36 -4.66 13.40
CA ASP A 44 -4.74 -5.76 14.30
C ASP A 44 -3.56 -6.28 15.14
N GLY A 45 -2.72 -5.37 15.65
CA GLY A 45 -1.53 -5.70 16.44
C GLY A 45 -0.35 -6.24 15.63
N ARG A 46 -0.44 -6.26 14.29
CA ARG A 46 0.65 -6.68 13.40
C ARG A 46 1.36 -5.44 12.83
N PRO A 47 2.63 -5.19 13.19
CA PRO A 47 3.40 -4.11 12.57
C PRO A 47 3.74 -4.45 11.12
N GLY A 48 3.78 -3.45 10.25
CA GLY A 48 4.14 -3.61 8.85
C GLY A 48 4.15 -2.29 8.10
N VAL A 49 4.09 -2.37 6.77
CA VAL A 49 4.08 -1.20 5.89
C VAL A 49 2.78 -1.16 5.10
N ALA A 50 2.09 -0.02 5.14
CA ALA A 50 1.02 0.32 4.21
C ALA A 50 1.61 1.08 3.01
N PHE A 51 1.27 0.63 1.81
CA PHE A 51 1.61 1.26 0.55
C PHE A 51 0.37 1.89 -0.04
N ALA A 52 0.49 3.10 -0.59
CA ALA A 52 -0.52 3.67 -1.46
C ALA A 52 0.08 4.48 -2.61
N VAL A 53 -0.48 4.33 -3.81
CA VAL A 53 -0.07 5.06 -5.01
C VAL A 53 -1.28 5.47 -5.83
N TRP A 54 -1.25 6.67 -6.41
CA TRP A 54 -2.26 7.09 -7.36
C TRP A 54 -1.90 6.59 -8.76
N ALA A 55 -2.75 5.73 -9.33
CA ALA A 55 -2.56 5.17 -10.66
C ALA A 55 -3.91 4.85 -11.31
N PRO A 56 -4.75 5.88 -11.60
CA PRO A 56 -6.15 5.70 -11.98
C PRO A 56 -6.34 4.92 -13.29
N ASN A 57 -5.35 4.96 -14.17
CA ASN A 57 -5.39 4.29 -15.48
C ASN A 57 -4.64 2.95 -15.50
N ALA A 58 -4.07 2.51 -14.37
CA ALA A 58 -3.38 1.23 -14.31
C ALA A 58 -4.37 0.07 -14.37
N ARG A 59 -3.98 -1.02 -15.03
CA ARG A 59 -4.78 -2.27 -15.01
C ARG A 59 -4.55 -3.07 -13.74
N GLU A 60 -3.32 -3.04 -13.24
CA GLU A 60 -2.86 -3.76 -12.06
C GLU A 60 -1.62 -3.04 -11.52
N VAL A 61 -1.48 -3.04 -10.19
CA VAL A 61 -0.30 -2.53 -9.49
C VAL A 61 0.08 -3.56 -8.43
N SER A 62 1.38 -3.82 -8.28
CA SER A 62 1.92 -4.73 -7.28
C SER A 62 3.13 -4.11 -6.61
N VAL A 63 3.33 -4.38 -5.32
CA VAL A 63 4.55 -3.99 -4.61
C VAL A 63 5.61 -5.06 -4.82
N ILE A 64 6.78 -4.69 -5.30
CA ILE A 64 7.92 -5.61 -5.49
C ILE A 64 9.12 -5.19 -4.64
N GLY A 65 9.92 -6.15 -4.18
CA GLY A 65 11.11 -5.84 -3.40
C GLY A 65 11.86 -7.07 -2.92
N ASP A 66 12.88 -6.87 -2.10
CA ASP A 66 13.76 -7.94 -1.59
C ASP A 66 13.04 -9.00 -0.73
N PHE A 67 11.86 -8.65 -0.21
CA PHE A 67 11.00 -9.51 0.59
C PHE A 67 10.16 -10.49 -0.25
N ASN A 68 10.07 -10.26 -1.56
CA ASN A 68 9.30 -11.11 -2.47
C ASN A 68 10.06 -11.54 -3.72
N ASP A 69 11.39 -11.43 -3.67
CA ASP A 69 12.32 -11.72 -4.77
C ASP A 69 11.97 -10.94 -6.04
N TRP A 70 11.50 -9.70 -5.88
CA TRP A 70 11.10 -8.81 -6.97
C TRP A 70 10.00 -9.39 -7.89
N ARG A 71 9.17 -10.31 -7.38
CA ARG A 71 8.09 -10.94 -8.13
C ARG A 71 6.80 -10.12 -8.06
N ASN A 72 6.34 -9.64 -9.22
CA ASN A 72 5.12 -8.84 -9.36
C ASN A 72 3.81 -9.59 -9.06
N THR A 73 3.81 -10.92 -9.01
CA THR A 73 2.62 -11.72 -8.69
C THR A 73 2.44 -11.96 -7.19
N ALA A 74 3.40 -11.57 -6.37
CA ALA A 74 3.42 -11.93 -4.95
C ALA A 74 2.55 -11.01 -4.08
N HIS A 75 2.43 -9.72 -4.44
CA HIS A 75 1.77 -8.70 -3.62
C HIS A 75 0.97 -7.70 -4.49
N PRO A 76 -0.11 -8.15 -5.17
CA PRO A 76 -1.00 -7.26 -5.91
C PRO A 76 -1.74 -6.31 -4.96
N MET A 77 -1.91 -5.06 -5.39
CA MET A 77 -2.59 -4.00 -4.64
C MET A 77 -4.09 -3.94 -4.94
N HIS A 78 -4.86 -3.36 -4.03
CA HIS A 78 -6.29 -3.13 -4.19
C HIS A 78 -6.55 -1.73 -4.72
N SER A 79 -7.28 -1.62 -5.83
CA SER A 79 -7.71 -0.33 -6.39
C SER A 79 -8.97 0.19 -5.70
N SER A 80 -9.05 1.50 -5.51
CA SER A 80 -10.26 2.22 -5.09
C SER A 80 -10.99 2.83 -6.29
N ASP A 81 -12.22 3.29 -6.05
CA ASP A 81 -13.00 4.13 -6.96
C ASP A 81 -12.29 5.44 -7.35
N ALA A 82 -11.53 6.03 -6.43
CA ALA A 82 -10.69 7.21 -6.68
C ALA A 82 -9.37 6.93 -7.45
N GLY A 83 -9.13 5.71 -7.92
CA GLY A 83 -7.90 5.34 -8.63
C GLY A 83 -6.65 5.25 -7.76
N ILE A 84 -6.82 5.13 -6.44
CA ILE A 84 -5.75 4.91 -5.47
C ILE A 84 -5.60 3.41 -5.26
N TRP A 85 -4.37 2.92 -5.45
CA TRP A 85 -4.01 1.54 -5.19
C TRP A 85 -3.38 1.46 -3.81
N SER A 86 -3.80 0.50 -2.98
CA SER A 86 -3.29 0.34 -1.62
C SER A 86 -3.10 -1.12 -1.20
N LEU A 87 -2.16 -1.35 -0.28
CA LEU A 87 -1.85 -2.67 0.27
C LEU A 87 -1.13 -2.55 1.62
N PHE A 88 -1.44 -3.43 2.56
CA PHE A 88 -0.69 -3.59 3.80
C PHE A 88 0.09 -4.92 3.80
N ILE A 89 1.38 -4.87 4.14
CA ILE A 89 2.25 -6.04 4.24
C ILE A 89 2.85 -6.10 5.66
N PRO A 90 2.38 -7.01 6.54
CA PRO A 90 2.94 -7.18 7.87
C PRO A 90 4.37 -7.71 7.84
N GLY A 91 5.16 -7.34 8.84
CA GLY A 91 6.54 -7.80 9.03
C GLY A 91 7.58 -7.03 8.21
N LEU A 92 7.16 -6.12 7.31
CA LEU A 92 8.08 -5.18 6.68
C LEU A 92 8.54 -4.12 7.68
N THR A 93 9.75 -3.62 7.49
CA THR A 93 10.43 -2.70 8.42
C THR A 93 10.95 -1.48 7.69
N GLU A 94 11.41 -0.48 8.46
CA GLU A 94 12.07 0.69 7.91
C GLU A 94 13.23 0.28 6.98
N PHE A 95 13.49 1.09 5.95
CA PHE A 95 14.52 0.85 4.93
C PHE A 95 14.30 -0.38 4.04
N THR A 96 13.14 -1.03 4.09
CA THR A 96 12.77 -2.07 3.11
C THR A 96 12.84 -1.49 1.69
N VAL A 97 13.63 -2.12 0.82
CA VAL A 97 13.74 -1.73 -0.59
C VAL A 97 12.52 -2.23 -1.37
N TYR A 98 11.87 -1.34 -2.11
CA TYR A 98 10.69 -1.66 -2.89
C TYR A 98 10.58 -0.84 -4.19
N LYS A 99 9.68 -1.26 -5.07
CA LYS A 99 9.11 -0.49 -6.19
C LYS A 99 7.61 -0.75 -6.29
#